data_AF-A0A2V7D898-F1
#
_entry.id   AF-A0A2V7D898-F1
#
_cell.length_a   1.000
_cell.length_b   1.000
_cell.length_c   1.000
_cell.angle_alpha   90.00
_cell.angle_beta   90.00
_cell.angle_gamma   90.00
#
_symmetry.space_group_name_H-M   'P 1'
#
loop_
_entity.id
_entity.type
_entity.pdbx_description
1 polymer ?
#
loop_
_entity_poly.entity_id
_entity_poly.type
_entity_poly.pdbx_seq_one_letter_code
_entity_poly.pdbx_strand_id
1 'polypeptide(L)'
;MSTSAAERRAVLLLGLLSAGAGGVAVFSYRAGLGYAVVLLALLVIGLVLLGVHLSRVRAVETLEQPSGGAVVPLLADFQYKRQALTLLLDACLIPLAYYAAYVIRFEDALPAYLDDFYRSLPAVMTTQLAAFAGLGLYRGVWQFTSVSDMLRIAKATTFGTMASVVVLVYAQRFVGFSRTVFLLDAVLLLVLVGGSRLSFRLLGEMLRARPAYFAKVLIYGAGAGGELIVRELLNNPTLRRLPIGFVDDDRRKHATRIHGLPVFGGGDQIEVLVREHGVSEVIVSSAKIHGNGLETVTATCDRLAVALRRGALRLE
;
A
#
# COMPACT_ATOMS: atom_id res chain seq x y z
N MET A 1 -1.96 27.04 10.81
CA MET A 1 -3.40 26.68 10.79
C MET A 1 -3.71 25.29 10.19
N SER A 2 -2.73 24.43 9.85
CA SER A 2 -2.99 23.11 9.24
C SER A 2 -3.12 21.92 10.21
N THR A 3 -2.87 22.12 11.52
CA THR A 3 -2.87 21.06 12.53
C THR A 3 -4.27 20.53 12.87
N SER A 4 -5.31 21.37 12.82
CA SER A 4 -6.66 20.97 13.25
C SER A 4 -7.34 19.98 12.31
N ALA A 5 -7.01 19.98 11.02
CA ALA A 5 -7.58 19.05 10.04
C ALA A 5 -6.99 17.63 10.16
N ALA A 6 -5.70 17.53 10.46
CA ALA A 6 -5.03 16.26 10.71
C ALA A 6 -5.51 15.63 12.03
N GLU A 7 -5.67 16.46 13.06
CA GLU A 7 -6.17 16.05 14.38
C GLU A 7 -7.63 15.56 14.31
N ARG A 8 -8.51 16.29 13.61
CA ARG A 8 -9.90 15.84 13.37
C ARG A 8 -9.97 14.51 12.61
N ARG A 9 -9.09 14.29 11.62
CA ARG A 9 -9.03 13.01 10.88
C ARG A 9 -8.54 11.86 11.76
N ALA A 10 -7.54 12.10 12.62
CA ALA A 10 -7.06 11.10 13.55
C ALA A 10 -8.14 10.69 14.55
N VAL A 11 -8.86 11.66 15.12
CA VAL A 11 -9.98 11.41 16.05
C VAL A 11 -11.12 10.65 15.36
N LEU A 12 -11.48 11.00 14.13
CA LEU A 12 -12.51 10.28 13.36
C LEU A 12 -12.09 8.83 13.06
N LEU A 13 -10.81 8.60 12.71
CA LEU A 13 -10.29 7.25 12.50
C LEU A 13 -10.31 6.42 13.78
N LEU A 14 -9.89 7.01 14.91
CA LEU A 14 -9.94 6.34 16.22
C LEU A 14 -11.38 6.04 16.64
N GLY A 15 -12.32 6.96 16.40
CA GLY A 15 -13.74 6.76 16.65
C GLY A 15 -14.33 5.63 15.80
N LEU A 16 -14.01 5.58 14.51
CA LEU A 16 -14.44 4.50 13.61
C LEU A 16 -13.85 3.14 14.01
N LEU A 17 -12.57 3.10 14.38
CA LEU A 17 -11.92 1.88 14.89
C LEU A 17 -12.56 1.40 16.18
N SER A 18 -12.83 2.31 17.12
CA SER A 18 -13.49 1.99 18.40
C SER A 18 -14.93 1.52 18.20
N ALA A 19 -15.71 2.19 17.36
CA ALA A 19 -17.07 1.78 17.02
C ALA A 19 -17.10 0.43 16.30
N GLY A 20 -16.16 0.19 15.39
CA GLY A 20 -15.98 -1.11 14.73
C GLY A 20 -15.65 -2.22 15.73
N ALA A 21 -14.71 -1.99 16.64
CA ALA A 21 -14.37 -2.95 17.70
C ALA A 21 -15.56 -3.23 18.63
N GLY A 22 -16.33 -2.21 18.99
CA GLY A 22 -17.57 -2.35 19.78
C GLY A 22 -18.64 -3.15 19.06
N GLY A 23 -18.86 -2.89 17.76
CA GLY A 23 -19.80 -3.66 16.94
C GLY A 23 -19.38 -5.12 16.79
N VAL A 24 -18.09 -5.37 16.61
CA VAL A 24 -17.50 -6.71 16.57
C VAL A 24 -17.72 -7.45 17.91
N ALA A 25 -17.53 -6.78 19.05
CA ALA A 25 -17.77 -7.37 20.36
C ALA A 25 -19.25 -7.72 20.59
N VAL A 26 -20.18 -6.83 20.22
CA VAL A 26 -21.63 -7.08 20.33
C VAL A 26 -22.08 -8.21 19.41
N PHE A 27 -21.56 -8.26 18.18
CA PHE A 27 -21.85 -9.36 17.24
C PHE A 27 -21.30 -10.69 17.75
N SER A 28 -20.08 -10.69 18.29
CA SER A 28 -19.45 -11.87 18.89
C SER A 28 -20.29 -12.43 20.04
N TYR A 29 -20.86 -11.56 20.87
CA TYR A 29 -21.71 -11.96 21.99
C TYR A 29 -22.99 -12.66 21.55
N ARG A 30 -23.52 -12.32 20.37
CA ARG A 30 -24.75 -12.93 19.82
C ARG A 30 -24.49 -14.15 18.93
N ALA A 31 -23.34 -14.21 18.25
CA ALA A 31 -23.03 -15.22 17.26
C ALA A 31 -22.39 -16.49 17.86
N GLY A 32 -21.89 -16.44 19.10
CA GLY A 32 -21.30 -17.61 19.78
C GLY A 32 -19.75 -17.60 19.78
N LEU A 33 -19.17 -18.53 20.55
CA LEU A 33 -17.75 -18.52 20.91
C LEU A 33 -16.81 -18.69 19.71
N GLY A 34 -17.20 -19.49 18.70
CA GLY A 34 -16.39 -19.67 17.48
C GLY A 34 -16.20 -18.37 16.70
N TYR A 35 -17.27 -17.59 16.50
CA TYR A 35 -17.21 -16.30 15.83
C TYR A 35 -16.41 -15.26 16.63
N ALA A 36 -16.52 -15.29 17.96
CA ALA A 36 -15.74 -14.42 18.84
C ALA A 36 -14.22 -14.64 18.67
N VAL A 37 -13.77 -15.89 18.59
CA VAL A 37 -12.35 -16.23 18.37
C VAL A 37 -11.85 -15.68 17.03
N VAL A 38 -12.62 -15.88 15.95
CA VAL A 38 -12.26 -15.37 14.61
C VAL A 38 -12.14 -13.85 14.64
N LEU A 39 -13.13 -13.17 15.22
CA LEU A 39 -13.19 -11.72 15.28
C LEU A 39 -12.08 -11.11 16.13
N LEU A 40 -11.75 -11.73 17.26
CA LEU A 40 -10.63 -11.30 18.10
C LEU A 40 -9.29 -11.49 17.38
N ALA A 41 -9.09 -12.61 16.68
CA ALA A 41 -7.89 -12.84 15.89
C ALA A 41 -7.76 -11.80 14.76
N LEU A 42 -8.84 -11.49 14.05
CA LEU A 42 -8.85 -10.43 13.03
C LEU A 42 -8.53 -9.05 13.62
N LEU A 43 -9.07 -8.73 14.80
CA LEU A 43 -8.77 -7.48 15.51
C LEU A 43 -7.28 -7.40 15.87
N VAL A 44 -6.72 -8.46 16.47
CA VAL A 44 -5.30 -8.51 16.84
C VAL A 44 -4.40 -8.37 15.61
N ILE A 45 -4.70 -9.10 14.53
CA ILE A 45 -3.96 -8.99 13.27
C ILE A 45 -4.07 -7.57 12.71
N GLY A 46 -5.27 -6.97 12.73
CA GLY A 46 -5.50 -5.59 12.31
C GLY A 46 -4.68 -4.59 13.12
N LEU A 47 -4.59 -4.76 14.44
CA LEU A 47 -3.78 -3.92 15.33
C LEU A 47 -2.28 -4.11 15.09
N VAL A 48 -1.81 -5.34 14.88
CA VAL A 48 -0.41 -5.63 14.53
C VAL A 48 -0.06 -5.00 13.19
N LEU A 49 -0.93 -5.15 12.18
CA LEU A 49 -0.77 -4.50 10.90
C LEU A 49 -0.68 -2.98 11.07
N LEU A 50 -1.60 -2.36 11.81
CA LEU A 50 -1.58 -0.93 12.09
C LEU A 50 -0.28 -0.50 12.80
N GLY A 51 0.17 -1.25 13.81
CA GLY A 51 1.40 -1.00 14.55
C GLY A 51 2.65 -1.07 13.68
N VAL A 52 2.74 -2.08 12.80
CA VAL A 52 3.80 -2.19 11.78
C VAL A 52 3.79 -1.01 10.82
N HIS A 53 2.60 -0.52 10.44
CA HIS A 53 2.49 0.65 9.58
C HIS A 53 2.98 1.92 10.28
N LEU A 54 2.58 2.12 11.53
CA LEU A 54 3.01 3.27 12.33
C LEU A 54 4.53 3.26 12.61
N SER A 55 5.12 2.08 12.83
CA SER A 55 6.56 1.97 13.05
C SER A 55 7.39 2.34 11.81
N ARG A 56 6.89 2.03 10.60
CA ARG A 56 7.52 2.47 9.34
C ARG A 56 7.52 3.99 9.19
N VAL A 57 6.47 4.67 9.62
CA VAL A 57 6.39 6.14 9.56
C VAL A 57 7.48 6.78 10.45
N ARG A 58 7.66 6.28 11.69
CA ARG A 58 8.71 6.77 12.60
C ARG A 58 10.13 6.49 12.10
N ALA A 59 10.38 5.31 11.53
CA ALA A 59 11.73 4.94 11.08
C ALA A 59 12.26 5.81 9.92
N VAL A 60 11.37 6.35 9.09
CA VAL A 60 11.76 7.29 8.01
C VAL A 60 12.16 8.66 8.57
N GLU A 61 11.65 9.03 9.74
CA GLU A 61 11.93 10.30 10.41
C GLU A 61 13.30 10.30 11.13
N THR A 62 13.84 9.12 11.47
CA THR A 62 15.07 8.97 12.27
C THR A 62 16.35 8.80 11.45
N LEU A 63 16.28 8.69 10.12
CA LEU A 63 17.48 8.60 9.28
C LEU A 63 17.98 10.01 8.91
N GLU A 64 18.55 10.69 9.90
CA GLU A 64 19.57 11.71 9.65
C GLU A 64 20.83 11.04 9.07
N GLN A 65 21.43 11.77 8.13
CA GLN A 65 22.49 11.40 7.18
C GLN A 65 23.56 10.38 7.67
N PRO A 66 23.79 9.26 6.96
CA PRO A 66 25.08 8.62 6.95
C PRO A 66 25.97 9.30 5.89
N SER A 67 26.91 10.10 6.36
CA SER A 67 28.11 10.45 5.62
C SER A 67 28.98 9.19 5.45
N GLY A 68 29.29 8.83 4.21
CA GLY A 68 30.40 7.94 3.89
C GLY A 68 30.05 6.48 3.58
N GLY A 69 30.19 6.14 2.30
CA GLY A 69 30.69 4.88 1.75
C GLY A 69 30.56 3.57 2.54
N ALA A 70 29.42 2.87 2.40
CA ALA A 70 29.32 1.40 2.42
C ALA A 70 27.88 0.99 2.03
N VAL A 71 27.50 1.19 0.77
CA VAL A 71 26.11 1.02 0.33
C VAL A 71 25.84 -0.40 -0.21
N VAL A 72 26.09 -1.47 0.56
CA VAL A 72 25.69 -2.83 0.12
C VAL A 72 25.14 -3.82 1.18
N PRO A 73 25.26 -3.67 2.53
CA PRO A 73 24.60 -4.63 3.43
C PRO A 73 23.15 -4.24 3.81
N LEU A 74 22.82 -2.95 3.84
CA LEU A 74 21.59 -2.46 4.48
C LEU A 74 20.31 -2.73 3.68
N LEU A 75 20.41 -2.84 2.35
CA LEU A 75 19.25 -3.09 1.48
C LEU A 75 18.78 -4.55 1.55
N ALA A 76 19.69 -5.50 1.78
CA ALA A 76 19.35 -6.90 1.99
C ALA A 76 18.55 -7.08 3.29
N ASP A 77 18.99 -6.46 4.39
CA ASP A 77 18.32 -6.54 5.69
C ASP A 77 16.87 -6.04 5.67
N PHE A 78 16.58 -5.02 4.85
CA PHE A 78 15.22 -4.48 4.74
C PHE A 78 14.28 -5.38 3.90
N GLN A 79 14.81 -6.03 2.86
CA GLN A 79 14.04 -6.97 2.04
C GLN A 79 13.72 -8.26 2.80
N TYR A 80 14.70 -8.83 3.51
CA TYR A 80 14.50 -10.04 4.32
C TYR A 80 13.50 -9.82 5.46
N LYS A 81 13.57 -8.70 6.19
CA LYS A 81 12.60 -8.37 7.26
C LYS A 81 11.17 -8.27 6.74
N ARG A 82 10.98 -7.71 5.53
CA ARG A 82 9.66 -7.57 4.92
C ARG A 82 9.10 -8.92 4.46
N GLN A 83 9.92 -9.76 3.85
CA GLN A 83 9.54 -11.11 3.45
C GLN A 83 9.18 -11.97 4.66
N ALA A 84 9.98 -11.91 5.72
CA ALA A 84 9.71 -12.60 6.98
C ALA A 84 8.39 -12.16 7.61
N LEU A 85 8.11 -10.84 7.66
CA LEU A 85 6.83 -10.34 8.16
C LEU A 85 5.65 -10.83 7.31
N THR A 86 5.80 -10.82 5.99
CA THR A 86 4.75 -11.26 5.06
C THR A 86 4.47 -12.75 5.22
N LEU A 87 5.52 -13.56 5.39
CA LEU A 87 5.43 -14.99 5.66
C LEU A 87 4.75 -15.26 7.02
N LEU A 88 5.16 -14.56 8.08
CA LEU A 88 4.56 -14.68 9.41
C LEU A 88 3.07 -14.31 9.39
N LEU A 89 2.72 -13.23 8.69
CA LEU A 89 1.34 -12.82 8.54
C LEU A 89 0.53 -13.89 7.82
N ASP A 90 1.01 -14.41 6.69
CA ASP A 90 0.31 -15.48 5.97
C ASP A 90 0.20 -16.76 6.81
N ALA A 91 1.24 -17.09 7.60
CA ALA A 91 1.22 -18.22 8.54
C ALA A 91 0.16 -18.06 9.65
N CYS A 92 -0.27 -16.84 9.97
CA CYS A 92 -1.41 -16.57 10.85
C CYS A 92 -2.74 -16.52 10.09
N LEU A 93 -2.77 -15.98 8.88
CA LEU A 93 -3.99 -15.83 8.09
C LEU A 93 -4.53 -17.16 7.57
N ILE A 94 -3.65 -18.11 7.21
CA ILE A 94 -4.05 -19.46 6.74
C ILE A 94 -4.86 -20.21 7.80
N PRO A 95 -4.35 -20.46 9.03
CA PRO A 95 -5.12 -21.17 10.06
C PRO A 95 -6.39 -20.40 10.46
N LEU A 96 -6.35 -19.06 10.42
CA LEU A 96 -7.52 -18.24 10.73
C LEU A 96 -8.63 -18.38 9.68
N ALA A 97 -8.28 -18.34 8.39
CA ALA A 97 -9.21 -18.57 7.29
C ALA A 97 -9.84 -19.97 7.40
N TYR A 98 -9.01 -20.97 7.66
CA TYR A 98 -9.43 -22.36 7.78
C TYR A 98 -10.37 -22.57 8.98
N TYR A 99 -10.01 -22.01 10.14
CA TYR A 99 -10.87 -22.08 11.32
C TYR A 99 -12.19 -21.34 11.11
N ALA A 100 -12.17 -20.17 10.49
CA ALA A 100 -13.39 -19.43 10.13
C ALA A 100 -14.29 -20.24 9.18
N ALA A 101 -13.72 -21.00 8.24
CA ALA A 101 -14.48 -21.90 7.38
C ALA A 101 -15.20 -23.01 8.18
N TYR A 102 -14.57 -23.59 9.21
CA TYR A 102 -15.20 -24.55 10.11
C TYR A 102 -16.31 -23.90 10.95
N VAL A 103 -16.08 -22.71 11.50
CA VAL A 103 -17.08 -21.96 12.28
C VAL A 103 -18.32 -21.70 11.44
N ILE A 104 -18.16 -21.22 10.20
CA ILE A 104 -19.27 -20.94 9.29
C ILE A 104 -19.96 -22.24 8.85
N ARG A 105 -19.22 -23.33 8.64
CA ARG A 105 -19.79 -24.57 8.12
C ARG A 105 -20.58 -25.35 9.17
N PHE A 106 -20.07 -25.40 10.40
CA PHE A 106 -20.58 -26.30 11.43
C PHE A 106 -21.30 -25.57 12.56
N GLU A 107 -21.12 -24.26 12.69
CA GLU A 107 -21.80 -23.43 13.68
C GLU A 107 -21.75 -24.07 15.09
N ASP A 108 -22.89 -24.43 15.67
CA ASP A 108 -22.99 -25.05 16.99
C ASP A 108 -22.42 -26.47 17.06
N ALA A 109 -22.33 -27.17 15.93
CA ALA A 109 -21.74 -28.51 15.84
C ALA A 109 -20.21 -28.50 15.73
N LEU A 110 -19.57 -27.32 15.71
CA LEU A 110 -18.11 -27.17 15.60
C LEU A 110 -17.31 -28.10 16.53
N PRO A 111 -17.66 -28.28 17.83
CA PRO A 111 -16.87 -29.12 18.74
C PRO A 111 -16.70 -30.56 18.27
N ALA A 112 -17.67 -31.12 17.53
CA ALA A 112 -17.61 -32.48 17.01
C ALA A 112 -16.60 -32.64 15.86
N TYR A 113 -16.20 -31.54 15.21
CA TYR A 113 -15.33 -31.53 14.04
C TYR A 113 -13.95 -30.89 14.31
N LEU A 114 -13.63 -30.55 15.56
CA LEU A 114 -12.32 -29.98 15.93
C LEU A 114 -11.17 -30.96 15.70
N ASP A 115 -11.38 -32.26 15.92
CA ASP A 115 -10.37 -33.28 15.65
C ASP A 115 -10.02 -33.34 14.16
N ASP A 116 -11.02 -33.24 13.28
CA ASP A 116 -10.83 -33.18 11.84
C ASP A 116 -10.08 -31.90 11.44
N PHE A 117 -10.41 -30.77 12.06
CA PHE A 117 -9.67 -29.51 11.89
C PHE A 117 -8.19 -29.67 12.25
N TYR A 118 -7.86 -30.18 13.45
CA TYR A 118 -6.46 -30.31 13.88
C TYR A 118 -5.68 -31.32 13.04
N ARG A 119 -6.32 -32.39 12.57
CA ARG A 119 -5.68 -33.39 11.68
C ARG A 119 -5.39 -32.84 10.29
N SER A 120 -6.27 -32.00 9.75
CA SER A 120 -6.13 -31.47 8.39
C SER A 120 -5.33 -30.17 8.32
N LEU A 121 -5.26 -29.41 9.41
CA LEU A 121 -4.59 -28.12 9.47
C LEU A 121 -3.12 -28.16 9.03
N PRO A 122 -2.26 -29.11 9.45
CA PRO A 122 -0.87 -29.14 9.01
C PRO A 122 -0.73 -29.32 7.49
N ALA A 123 -1.58 -30.16 6.88
CA ALA A 123 -1.58 -30.36 5.43
C ALA A 123 -2.01 -29.10 4.69
N VAL A 124 -3.08 -28.43 5.15
CA VAL A 124 -3.55 -27.15 4.57
C VAL A 124 -2.47 -26.08 4.70
N MET A 125 -1.90 -25.92 5.90
CA MET A 125 -0.89 -24.88 6.18
C MET A 125 0.37 -25.07 5.35
N THR A 126 0.91 -26.29 5.29
CA THR A 126 2.14 -26.59 4.54
C THR A 126 1.94 -26.43 3.04
N THR A 127 0.86 -26.97 2.47
CA THR A 127 0.57 -26.87 1.04
C THR A 127 0.27 -25.45 0.60
N GLN A 128 -0.45 -24.66 1.41
CA GLN A 128 -0.70 -23.25 1.10
C GLN A 128 0.58 -22.41 1.16
N LEU A 129 1.39 -22.53 2.22
CA LEU A 129 2.66 -21.81 2.32
C LEU A 129 3.62 -22.21 1.18
N ALA A 130 3.67 -23.50 0.83
CA ALA A 130 4.46 -23.98 -0.30
C ALA A 130 3.95 -23.43 -1.64
N ALA A 131 2.63 -23.38 -1.85
CA ALA A 131 2.04 -22.77 -3.04
C ALA A 131 2.36 -21.27 -3.12
N PHE A 132 2.23 -20.53 -2.01
CA PHE A 132 2.54 -19.10 -1.97
C PHE A 132 4.02 -18.85 -2.27
N ALA A 133 4.92 -19.67 -1.74
CA ALA A 133 6.35 -19.60 -2.02
C ALA A 133 6.68 -19.98 -3.48
N GLY A 134 6.10 -21.07 -3.98
CA GLY A 134 6.33 -21.57 -5.34
C GLY A 134 5.82 -20.64 -6.44
N LEU A 135 4.66 -20.01 -6.23
CA LEU A 135 4.11 -19.00 -7.13
C LEU A 135 4.72 -17.59 -6.92
N GLY A 136 5.72 -17.48 -6.04
CA GLY A 136 6.53 -16.27 -5.91
C GLY A 136 5.86 -15.11 -5.19
N LEU A 137 4.84 -15.36 -4.35
CA LEU A 137 4.15 -14.30 -3.58
C LEU A 137 5.10 -13.58 -2.62
N TYR A 138 6.20 -14.23 -2.22
CA TYR A 138 7.24 -13.66 -1.36
C TYR A 138 8.42 -13.04 -2.12
N ARG A 139 8.52 -13.24 -3.44
CA ARG A 139 9.67 -12.82 -4.26
C ARG A 139 9.49 -11.46 -4.96
N GLY A 140 8.32 -10.83 -4.86
CA GLY A 140 7.99 -9.60 -5.58
C GLY A 140 8.43 -8.31 -4.89
N VAL A 141 9.05 -7.39 -5.65
CA VAL A 141 9.14 -5.97 -5.28
C VAL A 141 7.74 -5.37 -5.47
N TRP A 142 7.03 -5.15 -4.37
CA TRP A 142 5.66 -4.62 -4.28
C TRP A 142 5.47 -3.18 -4.77
N GLN A 143 6.19 -2.75 -5.82
CA GLN A 143 6.14 -1.36 -6.26
C GLN A 143 4.93 -1.05 -7.15
N PHE A 144 4.22 -2.06 -7.67
CA PHE A 144 2.99 -1.87 -8.44
C PHE A 144 2.03 -3.05 -8.23
N THR A 145 1.26 -3.02 -7.13
CA THR A 145 0.18 -3.99 -6.93
C THR A 145 -0.90 -3.78 -7.99
N SER A 146 -0.78 -4.52 -9.08
CA SER A 146 -1.70 -4.50 -10.21
C SER A 146 -2.75 -5.60 -10.07
N VAL A 147 -3.71 -5.64 -10.99
CA VAL A 147 -4.62 -6.80 -11.18
C VAL A 147 -3.84 -8.12 -11.26
N SER A 148 -2.59 -8.09 -11.74
CA SER A 148 -1.73 -9.28 -11.78
C SER A 148 -1.41 -9.86 -10.40
N ASP A 149 -1.34 -9.06 -9.34
CA ASP A 149 -1.04 -9.58 -8.00
C ASP A 149 -2.24 -10.30 -7.41
N MET A 150 -3.45 -9.77 -7.61
CA MET A 150 -4.67 -10.45 -7.20
C MET A 150 -4.84 -11.78 -7.94
N LEU A 151 -4.51 -11.82 -9.24
CA LEU A 151 -4.51 -13.07 -10.02
C LEU A 151 -3.47 -14.08 -9.53
N ARG A 152 -2.28 -13.62 -9.08
CA ARG A 152 -1.27 -14.51 -8.48
C ARG A 152 -1.75 -15.08 -7.15
N ILE A 153 -2.35 -14.26 -6.29
CA ILE A 153 -2.92 -14.73 -5.02
C ILE A 153 -4.01 -15.75 -5.29
N ALA A 154 -4.95 -15.45 -6.20
CA ALA A 154 -6.01 -16.39 -6.57
C ALA A 154 -5.44 -17.73 -7.07
N LYS A 155 -4.48 -17.71 -8.01
CA LYS A 155 -3.83 -18.93 -8.50
C LYS A 155 -3.13 -19.71 -7.38
N ALA A 156 -2.42 -19.02 -6.49
CA ALA A 156 -1.69 -19.67 -5.40
C ALA A 156 -2.64 -20.28 -4.38
N THR A 157 -3.72 -19.58 -4.01
CA THR A 157 -4.77 -20.09 -3.13
C THR A 157 -5.49 -21.29 -3.73
N THR A 158 -5.85 -21.23 -5.02
CA THR A 158 -6.48 -22.37 -5.71
C THR A 158 -5.54 -23.57 -5.76
N PHE A 159 -4.28 -23.37 -6.15
CA PHE A 159 -3.30 -24.45 -6.22
C PHE A 159 -3.01 -25.06 -4.86
N GLY A 160 -2.83 -24.24 -3.81
CA GLY A 160 -2.62 -24.73 -2.45
C GLY A 160 -3.83 -25.47 -1.89
N THR A 161 -5.05 -25.02 -2.18
CA THR A 161 -6.28 -25.73 -1.77
C THR A 161 -6.42 -27.07 -2.50
N MET A 162 -6.12 -27.11 -3.81
CA MET A 162 -6.13 -28.37 -4.55
C MET A 162 -5.06 -29.33 -4.02
N ALA A 163 -3.87 -28.83 -3.74
CA ALA A 163 -2.79 -29.61 -3.16
C ALA A 163 -3.16 -30.15 -1.77
N SER A 164 -3.80 -29.34 -0.90
CA SER A 164 -4.24 -29.80 0.41
C SER A 164 -5.28 -30.91 0.31
N VAL A 165 -6.24 -30.80 -0.62
CA VAL A 165 -7.24 -31.84 -0.88
C VAL A 165 -6.57 -33.12 -1.34
N VAL A 166 -5.64 -33.05 -2.29
CA VAL A 166 -4.87 -34.21 -2.78
C VAL A 166 -4.12 -34.88 -1.63
N VAL A 167 -3.38 -34.12 -0.83
CA VAL A 167 -2.63 -34.66 0.33
C VAL A 167 -3.57 -35.38 1.29
N LEU A 168 -4.73 -34.81 1.60
CA LEU A 168 -5.70 -35.43 2.52
C LEU A 168 -6.38 -36.68 1.94
N VAL A 169 -6.61 -36.72 0.62
CA VAL A 169 -7.11 -37.91 -0.07
C VAL A 169 -6.11 -39.06 0.07
N TYR A 170 -4.83 -38.82 -0.18
CA TYR A 170 -3.81 -39.87 -0.10
C TYR A 170 -3.43 -40.25 1.33
N ALA A 171 -3.33 -39.27 2.23
CA ALA A 171 -2.89 -39.52 3.61
C ALA A 171 -4.00 -40.07 4.51
N GLN A 172 -5.24 -39.64 4.30
CA GLN A 172 -6.36 -39.91 5.22
C GLN A 172 -7.62 -40.46 4.53
N ARG A 173 -7.52 -40.85 3.25
CA ARG A 173 -8.64 -41.38 2.43
C ARG A 173 -9.84 -40.42 2.32
N PHE A 174 -9.67 -39.16 2.70
CA PHE A 174 -10.73 -38.13 2.69
C PHE A 174 -12.03 -38.54 3.41
N VAL A 175 -11.97 -39.45 4.39
CA VAL A 175 -13.16 -39.93 5.11
C VAL A 175 -13.50 -38.92 6.21
N GLY A 176 -14.73 -38.38 6.20
CA GLY A 176 -15.22 -37.44 7.22
C GLY A 176 -15.03 -35.95 6.89
N PHE A 177 -14.23 -35.61 5.88
CA PHE A 177 -13.96 -34.20 5.56
C PHE A 177 -15.05 -33.55 4.69
N SER A 178 -15.51 -32.38 5.12
CA SER A 178 -16.50 -31.57 4.39
C SER A 178 -15.82 -30.80 3.25
N ARG A 179 -16.19 -31.10 2.00
CA ARG A 179 -15.69 -30.40 0.79
C ARG A 179 -15.98 -28.91 0.81
N THR A 180 -17.11 -28.52 1.41
CA THR A 180 -17.54 -27.13 1.56
C THR A 180 -16.55 -26.31 2.39
N VAL A 181 -15.87 -26.93 3.37
CA VAL A 181 -14.87 -26.23 4.20
C VAL A 181 -13.69 -25.75 3.36
N PHE A 182 -13.18 -26.58 2.45
CA PHE A 182 -12.07 -26.19 1.57
C PHE A 182 -12.46 -25.08 0.59
N LEU A 183 -13.71 -25.08 0.12
CA LEU A 183 -14.22 -24.00 -0.72
C LEU A 183 -14.35 -22.69 0.07
N LEU A 184 -14.90 -22.74 1.28
CA LEU A 184 -15.00 -21.59 2.17
C LEU A 184 -13.62 -21.05 2.55
N ASP A 185 -12.69 -21.94 2.90
CA ASP A 185 -11.29 -21.60 3.19
C ASP A 185 -10.64 -20.87 2.01
N ALA A 186 -10.76 -21.40 0.79
CA ALA A 186 -10.19 -20.75 -0.39
C ALA A 186 -10.74 -19.32 -0.60
N VAL A 187 -12.04 -19.11 -0.42
CA VAL A 187 -12.67 -17.79 -0.54
C VAL A 187 -12.21 -16.85 0.57
N LEU A 188 -12.23 -17.31 1.83
CA LEU A 188 -11.83 -16.52 2.99
C LEU A 188 -10.35 -16.16 2.94
N LEU A 189 -9.49 -17.12 2.58
CA LEU A 189 -8.06 -16.92 2.47
C LEU A 189 -7.72 -15.92 1.36
N LEU A 190 -8.41 -16.00 0.21
CA LEU A 190 -8.26 -15.02 -0.86
C LEU A 190 -8.61 -13.60 -0.38
N VAL A 191 -9.73 -13.45 0.34
CA VAL A 191 -10.15 -12.16 0.91
C VAL A 191 -9.17 -11.66 1.97
N LEU A 192 -8.71 -12.52 2.87
CA LEU A 192 -7.82 -12.14 3.97
C LEU A 192 -6.41 -11.78 3.48
N VAL A 193 -5.82 -12.63 2.63
CA VAL A 193 -4.51 -12.35 2.03
C VAL A 193 -4.62 -11.14 1.11
N GLY A 194 -5.57 -11.13 0.18
CA GLY A 194 -5.80 -9.99 -0.72
C GLY A 194 -6.04 -8.68 0.03
N GLY A 195 -6.87 -8.71 1.06
CA GLY A 195 -7.16 -7.58 1.94
C GLY A 195 -5.94 -7.10 2.72
N SER A 196 -5.13 -8.01 3.25
CA SER A 196 -3.88 -7.66 3.93
C SER A 196 -2.91 -6.93 3.01
N ARG A 197 -2.83 -7.35 1.74
CA ARG A 197 -1.94 -6.75 0.74
C ARG A 197 -2.46 -5.40 0.26
N LEU A 198 -3.78 -5.31 0.06
CA LEU A 198 -4.44 -4.07 -0.29
C LEU A 198 -4.32 -3.04 0.83
N SER A 199 -4.40 -3.46 2.10
CA SER A 199 -4.21 -2.55 3.23
C SER A 199 -2.79 -1.99 3.27
N PHE A 200 -1.76 -2.84 3.05
CA PHE A 200 -0.38 -2.35 2.90
C PHE A 200 -0.22 -1.30 1.79
N ARG A 201 -0.98 -1.42 0.70
CA ARG A 201 -0.99 -0.42 -0.38
C ARG A 201 -1.73 0.86 0.03
N LEU A 202 -3.00 0.74 0.41
CA LEU A 202 -3.87 1.89 0.68
C LEU A 202 -3.37 2.69 1.88
N LEU A 203 -2.95 2.03 2.97
CA LEU A 203 -2.31 2.73 4.07
C LEU A 203 -0.94 3.27 3.69
N GLY A 204 -0.18 2.58 2.84
CA GLY A 204 1.05 3.15 2.28
C GLY A 204 0.80 4.43 1.48
N GLU A 205 -0.29 4.51 0.73
CA GLU A 205 -0.71 5.70 -0.02
C GLU A 205 -1.29 6.80 0.88
N MET A 206 -2.05 6.45 1.92
CA MET A 206 -2.67 7.39 2.86
C MET A 206 -1.69 7.93 3.93
N LEU A 207 -0.82 7.06 4.46
CA LEU A 207 0.24 7.39 5.42
C LEU A 207 1.52 7.89 4.73
N ARG A 208 1.55 7.95 3.40
CA ARG A 208 2.35 8.98 2.69
C ARG A 208 1.77 10.35 3.04
N ALA A 209 1.82 10.72 4.32
CA ALA A 209 1.98 12.10 4.71
C ALA A 209 3.25 12.54 3.98
N ARG A 210 3.06 13.25 2.87
CA ARG A 210 4.15 13.89 2.14
C ARG A 210 4.82 14.80 3.18
N PRO A 211 6.01 14.44 3.69
CA PRO A 211 6.60 15.13 4.83
C PRO A 211 6.62 16.62 4.56
N ALA A 212 6.44 17.45 5.60
CA ALA A 212 6.58 18.91 5.48
C ALA A 212 7.93 19.34 4.86
N TYR A 213 8.91 18.43 4.84
CA TYR A 213 10.23 18.56 4.24
C TYR A 213 10.31 18.34 2.72
N PHE A 214 9.23 17.94 2.03
CA PHE A 214 9.27 17.79 0.58
C PHE A 214 9.15 19.15 -0.09
N ALA A 215 10.11 19.47 -0.96
CA ALA A 215 10.06 20.68 -1.76
C ALA A 215 8.82 20.63 -2.67
N LYS A 216 7.89 21.58 -2.52
CA LYS A 216 6.73 21.68 -3.41
C LYS A 216 7.18 22.24 -4.74
N VAL A 217 6.91 21.47 -5.79
CA VAL A 217 7.41 21.72 -7.13
C VAL A 217 6.27 22.04 -8.08
N LEU A 218 6.40 23.17 -8.78
CA LEU A 218 5.56 23.53 -9.91
C LEU A 218 6.28 23.17 -11.21
N ILE A 219 5.57 22.58 -12.17
CA ILE A 219 6.19 22.14 -13.43
C ILE A 219 5.76 23.06 -14.55
N TYR A 220 6.72 23.78 -15.11
CA TYR A 220 6.49 24.62 -16.28
C TYR A 220 6.62 23.77 -17.55
N GLY A 221 5.48 23.55 -18.20
CA GLY A 221 5.30 22.79 -19.42
C GLY A 221 4.44 21.55 -19.17
N ALA A 222 3.17 21.60 -19.53
CA ALA A 222 2.22 20.49 -19.47
C ALA A 222 2.27 19.63 -20.75
N GLY A 223 3.48 19.31 -21.21
CA GLY A 223 3.73 18.46 -22.38
C GLY A 223 4.36 17.12 -21.99
N ALA A 224 4.78 16.33 -22.98
CA ALA A 224 5.42 15.03 -22.75
C ALA A 224 6.64 15.10 -21.80
N GLY A 225 7.46 16.15 -21.91
CA GLY A 225 8.60 16.36 -21.00
C GLY A 225 8.18 16.58 -19.54
N GLY A 226 7.18 17.42 -19.31
CA GLY A 226 6.66 17.66 -17.96
C GLY A 226 5.94 16.43 -17.39
N GLU A 227 5.25 15.68 -18.23
CA GLU A 227 4.62 14.41 -17.85
C GLU A 227 5.65 13.38 -17.39
N LEU A 228 6.76 13.23 -18.12
CA LEU A 228 7.86 12.35 -17.74
C LEU A 228 8.49 12.76 -16.41
N ILE A 229 8.68 14.07 -16.18
CA ILE A 229 9.19 14.56 -14.89
C ILE A 229 8.22 14.24 -13.76
N VAL A 230 6.91 14.49 -13.93
CA VAL A 230 5.92 14.09 -12.91
C VAL A 230 6.00 12.61 -12.62
N ARG A 231 6.07 11.79 -13.67
CA ARG A 231 6.15 10.33 -13.51
C ARG A 231 7.39 9.93 -12.71
N GLU A 232 8.54 10.53 -12.99
CA GLU A 232 9.77 10.28 -12.23
C GLU A 232 9.65 10.75 -10.77
N LEU A 233 9.12 11.96 -10.53
CA LEU A 233 8.91 12.47 -9.17
C LEU A 233 7.93 11.62 -8.36
N LEU A 234 6.89 11.08 -8.99
CA LEU A 234 5.92 10.19 -8.34
C LEU A 234 6.50 8.79 -8.08
N ASN A 235 7.37 8.30 -8.97
CA ASN A 235 7.97 6.97 -8.87
C ASN A 235 9.23 6.93 -8.00
N ASN A 236 9.88 8.08 -7.79
CA ASN A 236 11.14 8.17 -7.06
C ASN A 236 11.07 9.13 -5.84
N PRO A 237 10.50 8.66 -4.72
CA PRO A 237 10.33 9.47 -3.50
C PRO A 237 11.66 9.95 -2.89
N THR A 238 12.79 9.35 -3.26
CA THR A 238 14.12 9.76 -2.77
C THR A 238 14.50 11.18 -3.24
N LEU A 239 13.86 11.66 -4.32
CA LEU A 239 14.04 13.02 -4.83
C LEU A 239 13.47 14.11 -3.91
N ARG A 240 12.68 13.74 -2.88
CA ARG A 240 12.09 14.64 -1.87
C ARG A 240 11.38 15.86 -2.46
N ARG A 241 10.73 15.67 -3.62
CA ARG A 241 10.03 16.69 -4.39
C ARG A 241 8.58 16.32 -4.59
N LEU A 242 7.73 17.34 -4.55
CA LEU A 242 6.30 17.18 -4.58
C LEU A 242 5.65 17.94 -5.73
N PRO A 243 5.27 17.28 -6.83
CA PRO A 243 4.60 17.98 -7.91
C PRO A 243 3.22 18.43 -7.42
N ILE A 244 2.98 19.74 -7.46
CA ILE A 244 1.69 20.35 -7.08
C ILE A 244 0.77 20.58 -8.27
N GLY A 245 1.34 20.71 -9.47
CA GLY A 245 0.60 20.99 -10.69
C GLY A 245 1.50 21.53 -11.80
N PHE A 246 0.87 21.90 -12.89
CA PHE A 246 1.52 22.40 -14.09
C PHE A 246 1.16 23.86 -14.36
N VAL A 247 2.06 24.52 -15.07
CA VAL A 247 1.87 25.80 -15.74
C VAL A 247 2.26 25.63 -17.20
N ASP A 248 1.43 26.08 -18.14
CA ASP A 248 1.69 25.99 -19.58
C ASP A 248 1.03 27.18 -20.28
N ASP A 249 1.73 27.85 -21.20
CA ASP A 249 1.17 29.01 -21.89
C ASP A 249 0.10 28.63 -22.94
N ASP A 250 0.03 27.35 -23.33
CA ASP A 250 -1.04 26.85 -24.20
C ASP A 250 -2.37 26.83 -23.47
N ARG A 251 -3.21 27.84 -23.73
CA ARG A 251 -4.55 28.00 -23.15
C ARG A 251 -5.44 26.77 -23.31
N ARG A 252 -5.22 25.93 -24.33
CA ARG A 252 -6.00 24.71 -24.54
C ARG A 252 -5.80 23.67 -23.43
N LYS A 253 -4.70 23.78 -22.68
CA LYS A 253 -4.37 22.87 -21.58
C LYS A 253 -4.84 23.39 -20.22
N HIS A 254 -5.24 24.65 -20.10
CA HIS A 254 -5.69 25.22 -18.84
C HIS A 254 -6.93 24.48 -18.33
N ALA A 255 -7.07 24.36 -17.01
CA ALA A 255 -8.17 23.64 -16.35
C ALA A 255 -8.27 22.13 -16.69
N THR A 256 -7.27 21.56 -17.37
CA THR A 256 -7.14 20.11 -17.53
C THR A 256 -6.38 19.48 -16.37
N ARG A 257 -6.37 18.14 -16.30
CA ARG A 257 -5.57 17.39 -15.34
C ARG A 257 -4.68 16.37 -16.04
N ILE A 258 -3.42 16.29 -15.61
CA ILE A 258 -2.42 15.32 -16.08
C ILE A 258 -1.93 14.53 -14.87
N HIS A 259 -2.04 13.20 -14.88
CA HIS A 259 -1.77 12.34 -13.70
C HIS A 259 -2.52 12.80 -12.44
N GLY A 260 -3.73 13.33 -12.60
CA GLY A 260 -4.56 13.87 -11.52
C GLY A 260 -4.18 15.27 -11.03
N LEU A 261 -3.05 15.83 -11.49
CA LEU A 261 -2.55 17.15 -11.14
C LEU A 261 -3.14 18.23 -12.07
N PRO A 262 -3.56 19.39 -11.55
CA PRO A 262 -4.16 20.45 -12.34
C PRO A 262 -3.12 21.21 -13.19
N VAL A 263 -3.56 21.72 -14.34
CA VAL A 263 -2.86 22.76 -15.09
C VAL A 263 -3.49 24.11 -14.73
N PHE A 264 -2.78 24.91 -13.94
CA PHE A 264 -3.33 26.12 -13.32
C PHE A 264 -3.56 27.27 -14.33
N GLY A 265 -2.63 27.45 -15.25
CA GLY A 265 -2.65 28.55 -16.21
C GLY A 265 -1.31 28.75 -16.89
N GLY A 266 -1.04 29.98 -17.33
CA GLY A 266 0.22 30.40 -17.96
C GLY A 266 1.29 30.86 -16.98
N GLY A 267 2.47 31.19 -17.50
CA GLY A 267 3.63 31.62 -16.70
C GLY A 267 3.39 32.84 -15.81
N ASP A 268 2.42 33.67 -16.15
CA ASP A 268 1.97 34.84 -15.40
C ASP A 268 1.41 34.49 -14.01
N GLN A 269 0.89 33.27 -13.84
CA GLN A 269 0.30 32.84 -12.56
C GLN A 269 1.30 32.31 -11.55
N ILE A 270 2.58 32.14 -11.93
CA ILE A 270 3.59 31.52 -11.06
C ILE A 270 3.70 32.24 -9.73
N GLU A 271 3.68 33.57 -9.72
CA GLU A 271 3.81 34.35 -8.48
C GLU A 271 2.65 34.09 -7.50
N VAL A 272 1.42 34.03 -8.01
CA VAL A 272 0.23 33.73 -7.20
C VAL A 272 0.30 32.30 -6.68
N LEU A 273 0.62 31.35 -7.55
CA LEU A 273 0.70 29.93 -7.22
C LEU A 273 1.79 29.63 -6.18
N VAL A 274 2.93 30.31 -6.27
CA VAL A 274 4.03 30.20 -5.30
C VAL A 274 3.55 30.57 -3.91
N ARG A 275 2.83 31.69 -3.77
CA ARG A 275 2.33 32.16 -2.47
C ARG A 275 1.20 31.29 -1.94
N GLU A 276 0.21 30.96 -2.78
CA GLU A 276 -0.97 30.20 -2.36
C GLU A 276 -0.63 28.76 -1.98
N HIS A 277 0.26 28.12 -2.74
CA HIS A 277 0.57 26.70 -2.58
C HIS A 277 1.87 26.46 -1.81
N GLY A 278 2.65 27.51 -1.52
CA GLY A 278 3.95 27.42 -0.84
C GLY A 278 4.99 26.69 -1.68
N VAL A 279 5.09 27.01 -2.97
CA VAL A 279 6.04 26.40 -3.90
C VAL A 279 7.46 26.83 -3.55
N SER A 280 8.37 25.86 -3.46
CA SER A 280 9.78 26.11 -3.16
C SER A 280 10.68 25.88 -4.38
N GLU A 281 10.16 25.25 -5.44
CA GLU A 281 10.92 24.96 -6.65
C GLU A 281 10.03 24.98 -7.91
N VAL A 282 10.56 25.52 -9.00
CA VAL A 282 9.93 25.47 -10.34
C VAL A 282 10.83 24.65 -11.26
N ILE A 283 10.29 23.60 -11.88
CA ILE A 283 10.99 22.80 -12.88
C ILE A 283 10.47 23.13 -14.27
N VAL A 284 11.34 23.68 -15.11
CA VAL A 284 11.05 23.97 -16.52
C VAL A 284 11.35 22.74 -17.36
N SER A 285 10.30 22.19 -17.96
CA SER A 285 10.34 21.01 -18.83
C SER A 285 10.14 21.34 -20.31
N SER A 286 9.65 22.55 -20.60
CA SER A 286 9.35 22.98 -21.97
C SER A 286 10.60 23.48 -22.69
N ALA A 287 11.03 22.77 -23.74
CA ALA A 287 12.07 23.24 -24.65
C ALA A 287 11.64 24.50 -25.44
N LYS A 288 10.33 24.79 -25.49
CA LYS A 288 9.79 25.99 -26.15
C LYS A 288 10.09 27.26 -25.36
N ILE A 289 10.49 27.15 -24.09
CA ILE A 289 10.87 28.30 -23.26
C ILE A 289 12.37 28.53 -23.35
N HIS A 290 12.71 29.54 -24.13
CA HIS A 290 14.07 30.00 -24.39
C HIS A 290 14.11 31.54 -24.45
N GLY A 291 15.31 32.10 -24.31
CA GLY A 291 15.54 33.55 -24.34
C GLY A 291 14.70 34.29 -23.29
N ASN A 292 14.04 35.37 -23.73
CA ASN A 292 13.29 36.30 -22.89
C ASN A 292 12.21 35.62 -22.00
N GLY A 293 11.58 34.55 -22.50
CA GLY A 293 10.59 33.80 -21.73
C GLY A 293 11.20 33.07 -20.52
N LEU A 294 12.40 32.51 -20.68
CA LEU A 294 13.11 31.88 -19.57
C LEU A 294 13.62 32.93 -18.58
N GLU A 295 14.17 34.05 -19.08
CA GLU A 295 14.65 35.16 -18.25
C GLU A 295 13.55 35.73 -17.37
N THR A 296 12.34 35.89 -17.92
CA THR A 296 11.17 36.36 -17.17
C THR A 296 10.81 35.41 -16.02
N VAL A 297 10.82 34.10 -16.27
CA VAL A 297 10.53 33.07 -15.26
C VAL A 297 11.63 33.02 -14.21
N THR A 298 12.90 33.11 -14.62
CA THR A 298 14.06 33.19 -13.72
C THR A 298 13.96 34.40 -12.81
N ALA A 299 13.75 35.59 -13.37
CA ALA A 299 13.61 36.82 -12.58
C ALA A 299 12.42 36.76 -11.60
N THR A 300 11.33 36.11 -11.99
CA THR A 300 10.16 35.89 -11.10
C THR A 300 10.50 34.93 -9.97
N CYS A 301 11.20 33.83 -10.26
CA CYS A 301 11.63 32.86 -9.25
C CYS A 301 12.65 33.47 -8.28
N ASP A 302 13.62 34.23 -8.80
CA ASP A 302 14.64 34.93 -7.99
C ASP A 302 13.99 35.95 -7.04
N ARG A 303 13.04 36.75 -7.54
CA ARG A 303 12.27 37.71 -6.73
C ARG A 303 11.51 37.03 -5.58
N LEU A 304 11.06 35.79 -5.79
CA LEU A 304 10.29 35.02 -4.82
C LEU A 304 11.15 34.08 -3.98
N ALA A 305 12.48 34.08 -4.16
CA ALA A 305 13.43 33.16 -3.53
C ALA A 305 13.07 31.67 -3.75
N VAL A 306 12.58 31.33 -4.94
CA VAL A 306 12.19 29.99 -5.35
C VAL A 306 13.27 29.39 -6.26
N ALA A 307 13.65 28.13 -6.04
CA ALA A 307 14.67 27.49 -6.86
C ALA A 307 14.13 27.20 -8.28
N LEU A 308 14.80 27.69 -9.32
CA LEU A 308 14.50 27.33 -10.71
C LEU A 308 15.43 26.20 -11.16
N ARG A 309 14.87 25.12 -11.73
CA ARG A 309 15.65 24.07 -12.40
C ARG A 309 15.15 23.82 -13.81
N ARG A 310 16.08 23.48 -14.70
CA ARG A 310 15.73 22.89 -16.00
C ARG A 310 15.69 21.38 -15.86
N GLY A 311 14.55 20.79 -16.19
CA GLY A 311 14.41 19.36 -16.34
C GLY A 311 15.02 18.93 -17.66
N ALA A 312 16.24 18.39 -17.63
CA ALA A 312 16.84 17.68 -18.74
C ALA A 312 16.89 16.20 -18.36
N LEU A 313 16.09 15.37 -19.02
CA LEU A 313 16.24 13.92 -18.94
C LEU A 313 17.38 13.54 -19.91
N ARG A 314 18.53 13.16 -19.36
CA ARG A 314 19.52 12.40 -20.13
C ARG A 314 18.98 10.98 -20.22
N LEU A 315 18.60 10.57 -21.43
CA LEU A 315 18.39 9.16 -21.74
C LEU A 315 19.80 8.58 -21.91
N GLU A 316 20.23 7.77 -20.95
CA GLU A 316 21.33 6.82 -21.16
C GLU A 316 20.80 5.56 -21.85
#